data_AF-A0A522CNR3-F1
#
_entry.id   AF-A0A522CNR3-F1
#
_cell.length_a   1.000
_cell.length_b   1.000
_cell.length_c   1.000
_cell.angle_alpha   90.00
_cell.angle_beta   90.00
_cell.angle_gamma   90.00
#
_symmetry.space_group_name_H-M   'P 1'
#
loop_
_entity.id
_entity.type
_entity.pdbx_description
1 polymer ?
#
loop_
_entity_poly.entity_id
_entity_poly.type
_entity_poly.pdbx_seq_one_letter_code
_entity_poly.pdbx_strand_id
1 'polypeptide(L)'
;MDYLMYCVLGLGAFEIVSNAFHLSKGSITGIGQSAKRQHQELPLDIADAHFFIKALIMLGFGLIFVALSGLYFLTGNMAPWVVPAGLASFSAYGFVQAAAYRRTPNVWLSALVYSIPLAAFLFLHVR
;
A
#
# COMPACT_ATOMS: atom_id res chain seq x y z
N MET A 1 15.96 7.88 -11.25
CA MET A 1 15.22 6.63 -10.98
C MET A 1 15.59 6.04 -9.62
N ASP A 2 16.86 6.04 -9.22
CA ASP A 2 17.31 5.54 -7.91
C ASP A 2 16.54 6.10 -6.72
N TYR A 3 16.36 7.43 -6.63
CA TYR A 3 15.60 8.05 -5.54
C TYR A 3 14.17 7.50 -5.42
N LEU A 4 13.50 7.29 -6.55
CA LEU A 4 12.17 6.70 -6.56
C LEU A 4 12.21 5.25 -6.06
N MET A 5 13.22 4.47 -6.47
CA MET A 5 13.36 3.07 -6.03
C MET A 5 13.70 2.95 -4.56
N TYR A 6 14.45 3.90 -3.98
CA TYR A 6 14.60 4.03 -2.52
C TYR A 6 13.27 4.35 -1.84
N CYS A 7 12.45 5.25 -2.40
CA CYS A 7 11.11 5.52 -1.87
C CYS A 7 10.20 4.29 -1.94
N VAL A 8 10.21 3.56 -3.06
CA VAL A 8 9.43 2.31 -3.22
C VAL A 8 9.92 1.24 -2.24
N LEU A 9 11.24 1.13 -2.02
CA LEU A 9 11.81 0.21 -1.04
C LEU A 9 11.37 0.56 0.39
N GLY A 10 11.45 1.84 0.75
CA GLY A 10 11.03 2.34 2.07
C GLY A 10 9.53 2.14 2.29
N LEU A 11 8.70 2.42 1.29
CA LEU A 11 7.27 2.14 1.32
C LEU A 11 7.00 0.64 1.48
N GLY A 12 7.70 -0.19 0.71
CA GLY A 12 7.57 -1.65 0.81
C GLY A 12 7.93 -2.19 2.19
N ALA A 13 9.04 -1.73 2.76
CA ALA A 13 9.47 -2.10 4.10
C ALA A 13 8.47 -1.62 5.17
N PHE A 14 7.94 -0.39 5.04
CA PHE A 14 6.91 0.13 5.94
C PHE A 14 5.64 -0.72 5.90
N GLU A 15 5.14 -1.06 4.72
CA GLU A 15 3.95 -1.91 4.57
C GLU A 15 4.21 -3.31 5.14
N ILE A 16 5.39 -3.90 4.94
CA ILE A 16 5.72 -5.20 5.55
C ILE A 16 5.69 -5.10 7.07
N VAL A 17 6.44 -4.16 7.66
CA VAL A 17 6.60 -4.07 9.12
C VAL A 17 5.28 -3.74 9.80
N SER A 18 4.55 -2.74 9.30
CA SER A 18 3.27 -2.32 9.90
C SER A 18 2.20 -3.40 9.80
N ASN A 19 2.02 -4.02 8.63
CA ASN A 19 0.99 -5.05 8.45
C ASN A 19 1.37 -6.38 9.12
N ALA A 20 2.66 -6.77 9.14
CA ALA A 20 3.11 -7.92 9.92
C ALA A 20 2.88 -7.71 11.42
N PHE A 21 3.13 -6.50 11.94
CA PHE A 21 2.81 -6.16 13.33
C PHE A 21 1.31 -6.31 13.62
N HIS A 22 0.43 -5.83 12.74
CA HIS A 22 -1.01 -6.03 12.90
C HIS A 22 -1.37 -7.51 12.90
N LEU A 23 -0.93 -8.27 11.88
CA LEU A 23 -1.21 -9.70 11.77
C LEU A 23 -0.68 -10.52 12.97
N SER A 24 0.42 -10.08 13.61
CA SER A 24 0.96 -10.70 14.82
C SER A 24 0.03 -10.62 16.04
N LYS A 25 -1.01 -9.77 16.01
CA LYS A 25 -2.05 -9.71 17.05
C LYS A 25 -2.96 -10.94 17.07
N GLY A 26 -2.81 -11.85 16.09
CA GLY A 26 -3.34 -13.20 16.11
C GLY A 26 -4.82 -13.27 15.75
N SER A 27 -5.71 -12.81 16.63
CA SER A 27 -7.15 -12.89 16.37
C SER A 27 -7.61 -11.82 15.39
N ILE A 28 -8.56 -12.17 14.51
CA ILE A 28 -9.20 -11.22 13.57
C ILE A 28 -9.73 -10.00 14.34
N THR A 29 -10.33 -10.21 15.51
CA THR A 29 -10.80 -9.15 16.40
C THR A 29 -9.68 -8.26 16.90
N GLY A 30 -8.54 -8.83 17.32
CA GLY A 30 -7.36 -8.07 17.76
C GLY A 30 -6.73 -7.24 16.63
N ILE A 31 -6.73 -7.78 15.41
CA ILE A 31 -6.26 -7.11 14.20
C ILE A 31 -7.20 -5.95 13.85
N GLY A 32 -8.50 -6.19 13.83
CA GLY A 32 -9.53 -5.18 13.59
C GLY A 32 -9.48 -4.04 14.61
N GLN A 33 -9.36 -4.36 15.90
CA GLN A 33 -9.23 -3.33 16.95
C GLN A 33 -7.93 -2.53 16.83
N SER A 34 -6.81 -3.18 16.51
CA SER A 34 -5.53 -2.49 16.30
C SER A 34 -5.62 -1.52 15.12
N ALA A 35 -6.21 -1.96 14.01
CA ALA A 35 -6.34 -1.14 12.81
C ALA A 35 -7.36 0.00 12.97
N LYS A 36 -8.48 -0.23 13.66
CA LYS A 36 -9.47 0.80 14.01
C LYS A 36 -8.90 1.89 14.91
N ARG A 37 -8.01 1.53 15.86
CA ARG A 37 -7.31 2.52 16.70
C ARG A 37 -6.39 3.43 15.89
N GLN A 38 -5.80 2.90 14.82
CA GLN A 38 -4.87 3.62 13.95
C GLN A 38 -5.61 4.46 12.89
N HIS A 39 -6.75 3.96 12.40
CA HIS A 39 -7.62 4.63 11.45
C HIS A 39 -8.89 5.13 12.14
N GLN A 40 -8.76 6.16 12.97
CA GLN A 40 -9.90 6.82 13.63
C GLN A 40 -10.91 7.42 12.62
N GLU A 41 -10.52 7.52 11.36
CA GLU A 41 -11.33 7.98 10.23
C GLU A 41 -12.31 6.91 9.69
N LEU A 42 -12.08 5.62 9.97
CA LEU A 42 -12.91 4.53 9.46
C LEU A 42 -14.07 4.24 10.44
N PRO A 43 -15.30 3.99 9.94
CA PRO A 43 -16.44 3.75 10.80
C PRO A 43 -16.27 2.44 11.57
N LEU A 44 -16.63 2.47 12.86
CA LEU A 44 -16.42 1.38 13.82
C LEU A 44 -17.23 0.12 13.48
N ASP A 45 -18.24 0.26 12.62
CA ASP A 45 -19.15 -0.80 12.17
C ASP A 45 -18.54 -1.73 11.12
N ILE A 46 -17.39 -1.38 10.54
CA ILE A 46 -16.70 -2.23 9.57
C ILE A 46 -16.27 -3.53 10.27
N ALA A 47 -16.61 -4.66 9.66
CA ALA A 47 -16.24 -5.98 10.15
C ALA A 47 -14.72 -6.13 10.31
N ASP A 48 -14.29 -6.70 11.43
CA ASP A 48 -12.87 -6.89 11.74
C ASP A 48 -12.14 -7.74 10.67
N ALA A 49 -12.86 -8.66 10.02
CA ALA A 49 -12.36 -9.44 8.89
C ALA A 49 -11.90 -8.57 7.70
N HIS A 50 -12.49 -7.39 7.51
CA HIS A 50 -12.05 -6.48 6.46
C HIS A 50 -10.64 -5.94 6.74
N PHE A 51 -10.36 -5.56 7.98
CA PHE A 51 -9.04 -5.07 8.38
C PHE A 51 -7.96 -6.16 8.28
N PHE A 52 -8.34 -7.41 8.56
CA PHE A 52 -7.48 -8.56 8.32
C PHE A 52 -7.13 -8.72 6.82
N ILE A 53 -8.13 -8.70 5.95
CA ILE A 53 -7.92 -8.79 4.49
C ILE A 53 -7.08 -7.61 3.99
N LYS A 54 -7.36 -6.39 4.46
CA LYS A 54 -6.56 -5.20 4.13
C LYS A 54 -5.11 -5.41 4.53
N ALA A 55 -4.83 -5.85 5.75
CA ALA A 55 -3.46 -6.08 6.22
C ALA A 55 -2.71 -7.13 5.37
N LEU A 56 -3.38 -8.21 4.95
CA LEU A 56 -2.79 -9.19 4.04
C LEU A 56 -2.48 -8.61 2.65
N ILE A 57 -3.40 -7.85 2.08
CA ILE A 57 -3.21 -7.23 0.76
C ILE A 57 -2.04 -6.23 0.82
N MET A 58 -2.01 -5.39 1.85
CA MET A 58 -0.96 -4.38 2.02
C MET A 58 0.41 -5.01 2.30
N LEU A 59 0.45 -6.10 3.09
CA LEU A 59 1.66 -6.92 3.23
C LEU A 59 2.14 -7.47 1.86
N GLY A 60 1.21 -7.96 1.03
CA GLY A 60 1.49 -8.42 -0.33
C GLY A 60 2.10 -7.32 -1.21
N PHE A 61 1.52 -6.11 -1.18
CA PHE A 61 2.10 -4.95 -1.86
C PHE A 61 3.49 -4.58 -1.32
N GLY A 62 3.67 -4.65 0.00
CA GLY A 62 4.97 -4.42 0.63
C GLY A 62 6.05 -5.35 0.10
N LEU A 63 5.75 -6.65 0.01
CA LEU A 63 6.64 -7.66 -0.56
C LEU A 63 6.92 -7.39 -2.05
N ILE A 64 5.90 -7.03 -2.83
CA ILE A 64 6.06 -6.66 -4.24
C ILE A 64 7.01 -5.46 -4.37
N PHE A 65 6.83 -4.41 -3.58
CA PHE A 65 7.67 -3.21 -3.64
C PHE A 65 9.11 -3.48 -3.25
N VAL A 66 9.35 -4.27 -2.19
CA VAL A 66 10.72 -4.69 -1.83
C VAL A 66 11.35 -5.52 -2.95
N ALA A 67 10.59 -6.45 -3.55
CA ALA A 67 11.09 -7.27 -4.66
C ALA A 67 11.41 -6.43 -5.90
N LEU A 68 10.52 -5.49 -6.26
CA LEU A 68 10.72 -4.59 -7.39
C LEU A 68 11.96 -3.71 -7.21
N SER A 69 12.10 -3.04 -6.06
CA SER A 69 13.27 -2.22 -5.77
C SER A 69 14.54 -3.06 -5.64
N GLY A 70 14.46 -4.22 -4.99
CA GLY A 70 15.60 -5.14 -4.85
C GLY A 70 16.09 -5.64 -6.21
N LEU A 71 15.18 -6.06 -7.09
CA LEU A 71 15.52 -6.48 -8.44
C LEU A 71 16.13 -5.32 -9.23
N TYR A 72 15.57 -4.11 -9.14
CA TYR A 72 16.12 -2.91 -9.77
C TYR A 72 17.57 -2.67 -9.34
N PHE A 73 17.87 -2.69 -8.04
CA PHE A 73 19.22 -2.44 -7.54
C PHE A 73 20.21 -3.57 -7.86
N LEU A 74 19.74 -4.82 -7.97
CA LEU A 74 20.59 -5.97 -8.28
C LEU A 74 20.92 -6.07 -9.77
N THR A 75 19.95 -5.84 -10.65
CA THR A 75 20.11 -6.10 -12.08
C THR A 75 20.32 -4.84 -12.90
N GLY A 76 19.85 -3.67 -12.42
CA GLY A 76 19.81 -2.41 -13.18
C GLY A 76 18.97 -2.47 -14.47
N ASN A 77 18.39 -3.63 -14.79
CA ASN A 77 17.74 -3.93 -16.05
C ASN A 77 16.40 -4.59 -15.78
N MET A 78 15.38 -3.74 -15.65
CA MET A 78 13.98 -4.14 -15.56
C MET A 78 13.25 -3.65 -16.79
N ALA A 79 12.30 -4.45 -17.28
CA ALA A 79 11.46 -3.99 -18.36
C ALA A 79 10.71 -2.72 -17.92
N PRO A 80 10.60 -1.71 -18.81
CA PRO A 80 10.19 -0.35 -18.44
C PRO A 80 8.76 -0.28 -17.89
N TRP A 81 7.95 -1.31 -18.13
CA TRP A 81 6.56 -1.41 -17.68
C TRP A 81 6.41 -2.05 -16.29
N VAL A 82 7.43 -2.73 -15.75
CA VAL A 82 7.29 -3.55 -14.53
C VAL A 82 7.04 -2.68 -13.29
N VAL A 83 7.88 -1.66 -13.08
CA VAL A 83 7.71 -0.70 -11.99
C VAL A 83 6.38 0.06 -12.08
N PRO A 84 6.02 0.71 -13.21
CA PRO A 84 4.75 1.43 -13.28
C PRO A 84 3.53 0.51 -13.18
N ALA A 85 3.59 -0.74 -13.64
CA ALA A 85 2.50 -1.70 -13.43
C ALA A 85 2.27 -2.00 -11.94
N GLY A 86 3.35 -2.20 -11.18
CA GLY A 86 3.28 -2.37 -9.73
C GLY A 86 2.67 -1.15 -9.03
N LEU A 87 3.15 0.05 -9.35
CA LEU A 87 2.63 1.31 -8.79
C LEU A 87 1.18 1.58 -9.20
N ALA A 88 0.80 1.26 -10.43
CA ALA A 88 -0.56 1.39 -10.94
C ALA A 88 -1.52 0.44 -10.23
N SER A 89 -1.11 -0.80 -9.99
CA SER A 89 -1.93 -1.77 -9.25
C SER A 89 -2.19 -1.33 -7.80
N PHE A 90 -1.19 -0.75 -7.13
CA PHE A 90 -1.33 -0.18 -5.78
C PHE A 90 -2.27 1.04 -5.78
N SER A 91 -2.11 1.95 -6.74
CA SER A 91 -3.03 3.07 -6.92
C SER A 91 -4.46 2.58 -7.18
N ALA A 92 -4.64 1.59 -8.06
CA ALA A 92 -5.96 1.02 -8.38
C ALA A 92 -6.62 0.40 -7.14
N TYR A 93 -5.85 -0.31 -6.31
CA TYR A 93 -6.34 -0.81 -5.02
C TYR A 93 -6.87 0.33 -4.13
N GLY A 94 -6.16 1.46 -4.08
CA GLY A 94 -6.60 2.64 -3.34
C GLY A 94 -7.94 3.19 -3.78
N PHE A 95 -8.18 3.25 -5.09
CA PHE A 95 -9.48 3.64 -5.65
C PHE A 95 -10.58 2.62 -5.37
N VAL A 96 -10.29 1.32 -5.47
CA VAL A 96 -11.25 0.26 -5.11
C VAL A 96 -11.66 0.38 -3.64
N GLN A 97 -10.68 0.62 -2.75
CA GLN A 97 -10.94 0.82 -1.33
C GLN A 97 -11.78 2.09 -1.09
N ALA A 98 -11.44 3.21 -1.71
CA ALA A 98 -12.21 4.43 -1.57
C ALA A 98 -13.65 4.30 -2.11
N ALA A 99 -13.84 3.58 -3.22
CA ALA A 99 -15.16 3.30 -3.76
C ALA A 99 -15.99 2.42 -2.83
N ALA A 100 -15.38 1.38 -2.24
CA ALA A 100 -16.03 0.51 -1.26
C ALA A 100 -16.49 1.27 -0.01
N TYR A 101 -15.72 2.28 0.40
CA TYR A 101 -15.97 3.08 1.61
C TYR A 101 -16.45 4.50 1.35
N ARG A 102 -17.02 4.77 0.18
CA ARG A 102 -17.42 6.12 -0.29
C ARG A 102 -18.29 6.95 0.66
N ARG A 103 -18.91 6.32 1.67
CA ARG A 103 -19.76 6.98 2.68
C ARG A 103 -18.98 7.50 3.89
N THR A 104 -17.69 7.16 3.98
CA THR A 104 -16.80 7.59 5.06
C THR A 104 -16.12 8.92 4.67
N PRO A 105 -16.15 9.96 5.53
CA PRO A 105 -15.41 11.18 5.27
C PRO A 105 -13.90 10.88 5.17
N ASN A 106 -13.20 11.58 4.27
CA ASN A 106 -11.75 11.45 4.01
C ASN A 106 -11.27 10.19 3.28
N VAL A 107 -12.14 9.26 2.88
CA VAL A 107 -11.68 8.02 2.23
C VAL A 107 -10.99 8.25 0.88
N TRP A 108 -11.38 9.32 0.18
CA TRP A 108 -10.74 9.76 -1.07
C TRP A 108 -9.32 10.30 -0.85
N LEU A 109 -9.00 10.78 0.35
CA LEU A 109 -7.63 11.17 0.71
C LEU A 109 -6.72 9.93 0.76
N SER A 110 -7.22 8.80 1.26
CA SER A 110 -6.47 7.55 1.24
C SER A 110 -6.17 7.08 -0.18
N ALA A 111 -7.12 7.21 -1.12
CA ALA A 111 -6.87 6.91 -2.53
C ALA A 111 -5.78 7.80 -3.12
N LEU A 112 -5.82 9.11 -2.84
CA LEU A 112 -4.79 10.05 -3.28
C LEU A 112 -3.40 9.65 -2.75
N VAL A 113 -3.30 9.28 -1.47
CA VAL A 113 -2.03 8.83 -0.85
C VAL A 113 -1.47 7.61 -1.57
N TYR A 114 -2.31 6.62 -1.90
CA TYR A 114 -1.87 5.43 -2.65
C TYR A 114 -1.47 5.73 -4.10
N SER A 115 -1.94 6.84 -4.69
CA SER A 115 -1.54 7.30 -6.02
C SER A 115 -0.24 8.11 -6.04
N ILE A 116 0.24 8.61 -4.89
CA ILE A 116 1.47 9.44 -4.82
C ILE A 116 2.68 8.73 -5.47
N PRO A 117 2.98 7.45 -5.17
CA PRO A 117 4.13 6.77 -5.79
C PRO A 117 4.04 6.70 -7.32
N LEU A 118 2.84 6.42 -7.86
CA LEU A 118 2.61 6.38 -9.31
C LEU A 118 2.75 7.77 -9.92
N ALA A 119 2.17 8.79 -9.30
CA ALA A 119 2.30 10.17 -9.76
C ALA A 119 3.78 10.60 -9.77
N ALA A 120 4.52 10.32 -8.69
CA ALA A 120 5.95 10.59 -8.60
C ALA A 120 6.74 9.86 -9.71
N PHE A 121 6.42 8.59 -10.00
CA PHE A 121 7.01 7.89 -11.14
C PHE A 121 6.75 8.64 -12.45
N LEU A 122 5.50 8.99 -12.75
CA LEU A 122 5.14 9.66 -14.00
C LEU A 122 5.83 11.03 -14.12
N PHE A 123 5.90 11.83 -13.05
CA PHE A 123 6.56 13.14 -13.07
C PHE A 123 8.08 13.04 -13.21
N LEU A 124 8.72 12.05 -12.59
CA LEU A 124 10.18 11.87 -12.62
C LEU A 124 10.66 11.10 -13.85
N HIS A 125 9.78 10.39 -14.57
CA HIS A 125 10.11 9.61 -15.76
C HIS A 125 9.83 10.35 -17.07
N VAL A 126 8.94 11.35 -17.05
CA VAL A 126 8.63 12.21 -18.23
C VAL A 126 9.68 13.32 -18.43
N ARG A 127 10.65 13.45 -17.54
CA ARG A 127 11.82 14.34 -17.68
C ARG A 127 13.08 13.53 -17.97
#